data_AF-A0A176W393-F1
#
_entry.id   AF-A0A176W393-F1
#
_cell.length_a   1.000
_cell.length_b   1.000
_cell.length_c   1.000
_cell.angle_alpha   90.00
_cell.angle_beta   90.00
_cell.angle_gamma   90.00
#
_symmetry.space_group_name_H-M   'P 1'
#
loop_
_entity.id
_entity.type
_entity.pdbx_description
1 polymer ?
#
loop_
_entity_poly.entity_id
_entity_poly.type
_entity_poly.pdbx_seq_one_letter_code
_entity_poly.pdbx_strand_id
1 'polypeptide(L)'
;MDVDCVCKGNAQKLRRNFNNIAFKDGESVNDFYMCITSLVNNLRLLDNTIDEIEVVQKMLQVVPERFDQVAISIETLLDVGTMNVEGSTGRLRTVEQRHEAQEDEEDEPTLMMAQVASITSSAHDEVATENG
;
A
#
# COMPACT_ATOMS: atom_id res chain seq x y z
N MET A 1 -15.60 5.42 15.65
CA MET A 1 -17.01 5.67 15.31
C MET A 1 -17.37 4.73 14.18
N ASP A 2 -18.51 4.04 14.31
CA ASP A 2 -19.12 3.02 13.44
C ASP A 2 -18.23 1.96 12.74
N VAL A 3 -18.00 0.87 13.47
CA VAL A 3 -17.78 -0.45 12.88
C VAL A 3 -19.15 -1.00 12.53
N ASP A 4 -19.65 -0.66 11.33
CA ASP A 4 -20.83 -1.30 10.73
C ASP A 4 -20.52 -2.78 10.42
N CYS A 5 -20.34 -3.58 11.47
CA CYS A 5 -20.27 -5.02 11.38
C CYS A 5 -21.68 -5.60 11.47
N VAL A 6 -22.10 -6.18 10.35
CA VAL A 6 -23.16 -7.19 10.25
C VAL A 6 -24.59 -6.65 10.35
N CYS A 7 -25.03 -6.00 9.27
CA CYS A 7 -26.43 -6.13 8.89
C CYS A 7 -26.66 -7.51 8.27
N LYS A 8 -27.15 -8.45 9.07
CA LYS A 8 -27.78 -9.71 8.62
C LYS A 8 -28.86 -9.34 7.61
N GLY A 9 -28.56 -9.43 6.33
CA GLY A 9 -29.33 -8.74 5.29
C GLY A 9 -29.29 -9.50 3.99
N ASN A 10 -30.46 -9.59 3.36
CA ASN A 10 -30.73 -9.99 1.97
C ASN A 10 -29.47 -9.91 1.09
N ALA A 11 -29.17 -10.98 0.33
CA ALA A 11 -28.00 -11.07 -0.56
C ALA A 11 -27.81 -9.81 -1.44
N GLN A 12 -28.91 -9.19 -1.88
CA GLN A 12 -28.87 -7.94 -2.65
C GLN A 12 -28.23 -6.77 -1.86
N LYS A 13 -28.47 -6.66 -0.55
CA LYS A 13 -27.84 -5.66 0.32
C LYS A 13 -26.35 -5.93 0.45
N LEU A 14 -25.95 -7.18 0.67
CA LEU A 14 -24.53 -7.53 0.77
C LEU A 14 -23.80 -7.31 -0.56
N ARG A 15 -24.43 -7.59 -1.71
CA ARG A 15 -23.85 -7.29 -3.02
C ARG A 15 -23.67 -5.79 -3.23
N ARG A 16 -24.65 -4.99 -2.79
CA ARG A 16 -24.54 -3.51 -2.80
C ARG A 16 -23.40 -3.03 -1.90
N ASN A 17 -23.24 -3.64 -0.72
CA ASN A 17 -22.12 -3.31 0.17
C ASN A 17 -20.78 -3.68 -0.46
N PHE A 18 -20.69 -4.82 -1.17
CA PHE A 18 -19.47 -5.25 -1.85
C PHE A 18 -19.10 -4.27 -2.97
N ASN A 19 -20.08 -3.84 -3.76
CA ASN A 19 -19.86 -2.87 -4.83
C ASN A 19 -19.42 -1.49 -4.30
N ASN A 20 -19.87 -1.10 -3.11
CA ASN A 20 -19.56 0.19 -2.48
C ASN A 20 -18.47 0.09 -1.40
N ILE A 21 -17.80 -1.05 -1.27
CA ILE A 21 -16.70 -1.18 -0.30
C ILE A 21 -15.59 -0.19 -0.68
N ALA A 22 -15.02 0.45 0.32
CA ALA A 22 -13.94 1.41 0.16
C ALA A 22 -13.04 1.33 1.39
N PHE A 23 -11.77 1.66 1.23
CA PHE A 23 -10.88 1.86 2.35
C PHE A 23 -11.34 3.07 3.16
N LYS A 24 -11.34 2.93 4.48
CA LYS A 24 -11.64 4.05 5.40
C LYS A 24 -10.36 4.84 5.70
N ASP A 25 -10.54 6.10 6.10
CA ASP A 25 -9.44 6.94 6.54
C ASP A 25 -8.75 6.34 7.77
N GLY A 26 -7.43 6.18 7.70
CA GLY A 26 -6.62 5.57 8.78
C GLY A 26 -6.80 4.06 8.95
N GLU A 27 -7.52 3.38 8.06
CA GLU A 27 -7.66 1.92 8.08
C GLU A 27 -6.38 1.25 7.56
N SER A 28 -5.94 0.19 8.25
CA SER A 28 -4.81 -0.63 7.82
C SER A 28 -5.21 -1.59 6.69
N VAL A 29 -4.23 -2.06 5.91
CA VAL A 29 -4.46 -3.09 4.88
C VAL A 29 -5.09 -4.35 5.47
N ASN A 30 -4.71 -4.72 6.71
CA ASN A 30 -5.23 -5.91 7.38
C ASN A 30 -6.71 -5.73 7.81
N ASP A 31 -7.08 -4.56 8.30
CA ASP A 31 -8.47 -4.27 8.69
C ASP A 31 -9.39 -4.31 7.46
N PHE A 32 -8.95 -3.70 6.35
CA PHE A 32 -9.68 -3.77 5.10
C PHE A 32 -9.81 -5.21 4.58
N TYR A 33 -8.73 -6.00 4.65
CA TYR A 33 -8.74 -7.43 4.28
C TYR A 33 -9.76 -8.24 5.09
N MET A 34 -9.84 -8.01 6.41
CA MET A 34 -10.84 -8.63 7.29
C MET A 34 -12.26 -8.21 6.89
N CYS A 35 -12.46 -6.94 6.55
CA CYS A 35 -13.75 -6.39 6.14
C CYS A 35 -14.26 -7.04 4.84
N ILE A 36 -13.45 -7.03 3.77
CA ILE A 36 -13.85 -7.57 2.47
C ILE A 36 -14.04 -9.08 2.52
N THR A 37 -13.18 -9.81 3.26
CA THR A 37 -13.29 -11.26 3.40
C THR A 37 -14.55 -11.66 4.18
N SER A 38 -14.87 -10.93 5.25
CA SER A 38 -16.13 -11.12 5.98
C SER A 38 -17.35 -10.91 5.07
N LEU A 39 -17.33 -9.86 4.24
CA LEU A 39 -18.41 -9.56 3.31
C LEU A 39 -18.60 -10.64 2.24
N VAL A 40 -17.49 -11.10 1.63
CA VAL A 40 -17.49 -12.19 0.64
C VAL A 40 -17.98 -13.50 1.27
N ASN A 41 -17.54 -13.82 2.49
CA ASN A 41 -17.99 -15.01 3.21
C ASN A 41 -19.50 -14.97 3.49
N ASN A 42 -20.05 -13.81 3.90
CA ASN A 42 -21.49 -13.65 4.08
C ASN A 42 -22.28 -13.82 2.77
N LEU A 43 -21.72 -13.40 1.63
CA LEU A 43 -22.33 -13.62 0.31
C LEU A 43 -22.31 -15.09 -0.09
N ARG A 44 -21.19 -15.78 0.12
CA ARG A 44 -21.05 -17.23 -0.14
C ARG A 44 -22.04 -18.06 0.68
N LEU A 45 -22.35 -17.68 1.91
CA LEU A 45 -23.35 -18.34 2.76
C LEU A 45 -24.80 -18.22 2.25
N LEU A 46 -25.07 -17.28 1.34
CA LEU A 46 -26.39 -17.04 0.74
C LEU A 46 -26.49 -17.57 -0.70
N ASP A 47 -25.69 -18.58 -1.05
CA ASP A 47 -25.55 -19.13 -2.40
C ASP A 47 -25.20 -18.08 -3.49
N ASN A 48 -24.62 -16.95 -3.08
CA ASN A 48 -24.08 -15.96 -4.00
C ASN A 48 -22.58 -16.17 -4.12
N THR A 49 -22.17 -16.78 -5.23
CA THR A 49 -20.75 -16.96 -5.56
C THR A 49 -20.14 -15.63 -6.00
N ILE A 50 -19.05 -15.26 -5.34
CA ILE A 50 -18.13 -14.21 -5.78
C ILE A 50 -16.80 -14.90 -6.03
N ASP A 51 -16.31 -14.75 -7.25
CA ASP A 51 -15.05 -15.32 -7.69
C ASP A 51 -13.90 -14.59 -7.02
N GLU A 52 -12.83 -15.32 -6.72
CA GLU A 52 -11.65 -14.76 -6.09
C GLU A 52 -11.03 -13.62 -6.90
N ILE A 53 -11.04 -13.76 -8.23
CA ILE A 53 -10.59 -12.72 -9.18
C ILE A 53 -11.42 -11.44 -9.00
N GLU A 54 -12.74 -11.54 -8.82
CA GLU A 54 -13.62 -10.38 -8.58
C GLU A 54 -13.26 -9.68 -7.27
N VAL A 55 -12.92 -10.44 -6.22
CA VAL A 55 -12.48 -9.88 -4.93
C VAL A 55 -11.14 -9.15 -5.07
N VAL A 56 -10.16 -9.76 -5.74
CA VAL A 56 -8.84 -9.14 -5.95
C VAL A 56 -8.95 -7.86 -6.77
N GLN A 57 -9.68 -7.89 -7.89
CA GLN A 57 -9.93 -6.70 -8.70
C GLN A 57 -10.63 -5.61 -7.89
N LYS A 58 -11.66 -5.99 -7.10
CA LYS A 58 -12.36 -5.02 -6.27
C LYS A 58 -11.44 -4.40 -5.22
N MET A 59 -10.57 -5.20 -4.60
CA MET A 59 -9.59 -4.73 -3.62
C MET A 59 -8.61 -3.73 -4.25
N LEU A 60 -8.05 -4.02 -5.42
CA LEU A 60 -7.10 -3.14 -6.13
C LEU A 60 -7.77 -1.85 -6.62
N GLN A 61 -9.03 -1.92 -7.04
CA GLN A 61 -9.78 -0.75 -7.52
C GLN A 61 -10.03 0.31 -6.44
N VAL A 62 -10.16 -0.11 -5.18
CA VAL A 62 -10.61 0.77 -4.09
C VAL A 62 -9.48 1.18 -3.15
N VAL A 63 -8.23 0.85 -3.49
CA VAL A 63 -7.08 1.24 -2.67
C VAL A 63 -6.94 2.76 -2.59
N PRO A 64 -6.48 3.31 -1.45
CA PRO A 64 -6.09 4.71 -1.34
C PRO A 64 -4.88 5.04 -2.20
N GLU A 65 -4.73 6.33 -2.53
CA GLU A 65 -3.66 6.87 -3.41
C GLU A 65 -2.25 6.41 -3.01
N ARG A 66 -1.97 6.27 -1.70
CA ARG A 66 -0.69 5.77 -1.18
C ARG A 66 -0.31 4.36 -1.66
N PHE A 67 -1.27 3.59 -2.17
CA PHE A 67 -1.07 2.26 -2.72
C PHE A 67 -1.30 2.19 -4.24
N ASP A 68 -1.62 3.30 -4.92
CA ASP A 68 -1.94 3.29 -6.36
C ASP A 68 -0.81 2.70 -7.18
N GLN A 69 0.44 3.05 -6.87
CA GLN A 69 1.60 2.57 -7.62
C GLN A 69 1.73 1.04 -7.55
N VAL A 70 1.48 0.43 -6.38
CA VAL A 70 1.54 -1.03 -6.23
C VAL A 70 0.32 -1.70 -6.88
N ALA A 71 -0.86 -1.08 -6.82
CA ALA A 71 -2.04 -1.59 -7.51
C ALA A 71 -1.86 -1.62 -9.03
N ILE A 72 -1.41 -0.51 -9.63
CA ILE A 72 -1.09 -0.43 -11.07
C ILE A 72 -0.03 -1.47 -11.44
N SER A 73 1.02 -1.63 -10.62
CA SER A 73 2.07 -2.62 -10.88
C SER A 73 1.53 -4.06 -10.85
N ILE A 74 0.60 -4.36 -9.95
CA ILE A 74 -0.07 -5.67 -9.91
C ILE A 74 -0.91 -5.87 -11.17
N GLU A 75 -1.72 -4.87 -11.56
CA GLU A 75 -2.60 -4.97 -12.73
C GLU A 75 -1.85 -5.07 -14.06
N THR A 76 -0.69 -4.41 -14.18
CA THR A 76 0.06 -4.32 -15.44
C THR A 76 1.13 -5.40 -15.60
N LEU A 77 1.73 -5.86 -14.49
CA LEU A 77 2.88 -6.76 -14.53
C LEU A 77 2.57 -8.17 -14.04
N LEU A 78 1.46 -8.38 -13.34
CA LEU A 78 1.10 -9.67 -12.74
C LEU A 78 -0.23 -10.18 -13.32
N ASP A 79 -0.40 -11.49 -13.28
CA ASP A 79 -1.64 -12.13 -13.66
C ASP A 79 -2.64 -12.11 -12.50
N VAL A 80 -3.57 -11.16 -12.54
CA VAL A 80 -4.67 -11.04 -11.57
C VAL A 80 -5.60 -12.26 -11.64
N GLY A 81 -5.67 -12.97 -12.76
CA GLY A 81 -6.53 -14.15 -12.95
C GLY A 81 -6.09 -15.37 -12.13
N THR A 82 -4.84 -15.42 -11.70
CA THR A 82 -4.28 -16.49 -10.87
C THR A 82 -3.94 -16.03 -9.45
N MET A 83 -4.16 -14.74 -9.15
CA MET A 83 -3.87 -14.16 -7.84
C MET A 83 -5.00 -14.44 -6.85
N ASN A 84 -4.62 -14.79 -5.63
CA ASN A 84 -5.53 -14.93 -4.49
C ASN A 84 -5.59 -13.64 -3.66
N VAL A 85 -6.63 -13.51 -2.82
CA VAL A 85 -6.83 -12.30 -1.98
C VAL A 85 -5.65 -12.07 -1.03
N GLU A 86 -5.06 -13.14 -0.49
CA GLU A 86 -3.91 -13.05 0.39
C GLU A 86 -2.67 -12.50 -0.34
N GLY A 87 -2.48 -12.88 -1.61
CA GLY A 87 -1.37 -12.43 -2.45
C GLY A 87 -1.40 -10.93 -2.74
N SER A 88 -2.57 -10.37 -3.05
CA SER A 88 -2.73 -8.92 -3.21
C SER A 88 -2.55 -8.19 -1.88
N THR A 89 -3.13 -8.72 -0.80
CA THR A 89 -3.03 -8.17 0.56
C THR A 89 -1.57 -8.08 1.03
N GLY A 90 -0.78 -9.14 0.84
CA GLY A 90 0.62 -9.17 1.25
C GLY A 90 1.47 -8.11 0.55
N ARG A 91 1.19 -7.84 -0.73
CA ARG A 91 1.90 -6.80 -1.51
C ARG A 91 1.56 -5.40 -1.03
N LEU A 92 0.27 -5.13 -0.78
CA LEU A 92 -0.18 -3.87 -0.20
C LEU A 92 0.44 -3.63 1.19
N ARG A 93 0.44 -4.65 2.05
CA ARG A 93 1.06 -4.59 3.38
C ARG A 93 2.56 -4.32 3.34
N THR A 94 3.26 -4.83 2.32
CA THR A 94 4.69 -4.55 2.16
C THR A 94 4.95 -3.07 1.86
N VAL A 95 4.01 -2.37 1.22
CA VAL A 95 4.11 -0.90 1.03
C VAL A 95 3.79 -0.18 2.33
N GLU A 96 2.74 -0.59 3.03
CA GLU A 96 2.33 -0.04 4.34
C GLU A 96 3.50 -0.06 5.34
N GLN A 97 4.14 -1.23 5.52
CA GLN A 97 5.28 -1.39 6.42
C GLN A 97 6.49 -0.53 6.05
N ARG A 98 6.69 -0.21 4.76
CA ARG A 98 7.80 0.66 4.33
C ARG A 98 7.51 2.13 4.62
N HIS A 99 6.26 2.55 4.52
CA HIS A 99 5.88 3.92 4.89
C HIS A 99 5.97 4.13 6.40
N GLU A 100 5.48 3.18 7.21
CA GLU A 100 5.60 3.24 8.67
C GLU A 100 7.06 3.34 9.14
N ALA A 101 7.95 2.56 8.53
CA ALA A 101 9.39 2.62 8.85
C ALA A 101 10.07 3.94 8.44
N GLN A 102 9.48 4.72 7.54
CA GLN A 102 9.99 6.05 7.16
C GLN A 102 9.49 7.14 8.12
N GLU A 103 8.27 7.00 8.64
CA GLU A 103 7.69 7.93 9.62
C GLU A 103 8.41 7.83 10.99
N ASP A 104 8.84 6.63 11.38
CA ASP A 104 9.60 6.41 12.63
C ASP A 104 11.03 7.01 12.62
N GLU A 105 11.60 7.32 11.45
CA GLU A 105 12.93 7.94 11.33
C GLU A 105 12.89 9.48 11.24
N GLU A 106 11.70 10.10 11.12
CA GLU A 106 11.58 11.57 11.07
C GLU A 106 11.55 12.24 12.46
N ASP A 107 11.53 11.45 13.55
CA ASP A 107 11.63 11.95 14.94
C ASP A 107 13.09 12.08 15.47
N GLU A 108 14.11 11.93 14.61
CA GLU A 108 15.51 12.24 14.93
C GLU A 108 16.01 13.46 14.12
N PRO A 109 16.18 14.65 14.73
CA PRO A 109 16.69 15.82 14.02
C PRO A 109 18.22 15.75 13.95
N THR A 110 18.79 14.91 13.07
CA THR A 110 20.26 14.82 12.98
C THR A 110 20.79 14.71 11.55
N LEU A 111 20.94 15.89 10.92
CA LEU A 111 22.23 16.39 10.45
C LEU A 111 23.22 15.34 9.88
N MET A 112 23.02 14.74 8.69
CA MET A 112 24.12 14.07 7.94
C MET A 112 23.93 14.03 6.42
N MET A 113 23.75 15.16 5.74
CA MET A 113 24.06 15.28 4.30
C MET A 113 24.74 16.63 4.00
N ALA A 114 25.82 16.94 4.73
CA ALA A 114 26.67 18.08 4.43
C ALA A 114 28.14 17.74 4.67
N GLN A 115 28.69 16.78 3.93
CA GLN A 115 30.15 16.60 3.79
C GLN A 115 30.50 15.63 2.64
N VAL A 116 30.33 16.08 1.40
CA VAL A 116 31.02 15.46 0.24
C VAL A 116 31.82 16.46 -0.60
N ALA A 117 31.89 17.73 -0.18
CA ALA A 117 32.67 18.76 -0.90
C ALA A 117 34.13 18.89 -0.42
N SER A 118 34.52 18.29 0.72
CA SER A 118 35.88 18.43 1.25
C SER A 118 36.93 17.51 0.60
N ILE A 119 36.54 16.61 -0.32
CA ILE A 119 37.45 15.64 -0.92
C ILE A 119 38.00 16.08 -2.30
N THR A 120 37.50 17.15 -2.92
CA THR A 120 37.89 17.51 -4.31
C THR A 120 38.66 18.81 -4.51
N SER A 121 39.19 19.46 -3.47
CA SER A 121 40.05 20.64 -3.69
C SER A 121 41.29 20.65 -2.79
N SER A 122 42.16 19.66 -2.94
CA SER A 122 43.58 19.80 -2.60
C SER A 122 44.43 19.06 -3.63
N ALA A 123 44.60 19.72 -4.78
CA ALA A 123 45.75 19.57 -5.68
C ALA A 123 45.65 20.68 -6.75
N HIS A 124 45.89 21.94 -6.35
CA HIS A 124 46.44 22.92 -7.29
C HIS A 124 47.79 23.34 -6.73
N ASP A 125 48.82 22.87 -7.44
CA ASP A 125 50.23 23.23 -7.35
C ASP A 125 50.39 24.76 -7.32
N GLU A 126 50.94 25.31 -6.23
CA GLU A 126 51.52 26.65 -6.26
C GLU A 126 53.02 26.51 -6.45
N VAL A 127 53.46 26.60 -7.71
CA VAL A 127 54.85 26.93 -8.05
C VAL A 127 55.00 28.44 -7.97
N ALA A 128 55.64 28.92 -6.91
CA ALA A 128 56.28 30.22 -6.91
C ALA A 128 57.52 30.18 -6.01
N THR A 129 58.70 30.05 -6.62
CA THR A 129 59.93 30.64 -6.07
C THR A 129 60.54 31.53 -7.14
N GLU A 130 60.24 32.81 -7.00
CA GLU A 130 60.95 33.94 -7.60
C GLU A 130 62.33 34.06 -6.95
N ASN A 131 63.39 34.21 -7.77
CA ASN A 131 64.65 34.84 -7.37
C ASN A 131 65.47 35.15 -8.64
N GLY A 132 65.69 36.44 -8.91
CA GLY A 132 66.57 36.94 -9.97
C GLY A 132 66.27 38.38 -10.37
#